data_AF-A0A498LFU7-F1
#
_entry.id   AF-A0A498LFU7-F1
#
_cell.length_a   1.000
_cell.length_b   1.000
_cell.length_c   1.000
_cell.angle_alpha   90.00
_cell.angle_beta   90.00
_cell.angle_gamma   90.00
#
_symmetry.space_group_name_H-M   'P 1'
#
loop_
_entity.id
_entity.type
_entity.pdbx_description
1 polymer ?
#
loop_
_entity_poly.entity_id
_entity_poly.type
_entity_poly.pdbx_seq_one_letter_code
_entity_poly.pdbx_strand_id
1 'polypeptide(L)'
;MGYASRAPETKTLNLEKAGVGINKETGKIIVAADEATSVPNIFAIGDIAEGRPELTPTAIKAGKLLARRLVGHSTELMNYDNVYHAFYKPLEFTVAERDATQCYIKVVCLREGDQRVLGLHFTGPNAGEVTQGFSLGFQCGLTYEHLRNTVGIHPTCAEELVKLNITKRSGLDATVTGC
;
A
#
# COMPACT_ATOMS: atom_id res chain seq x y z
N MET A 1 7.74 -9.67 -20.24
CA MET A 1 8.17 -10.71 -19.28
C MET A 1 7.36 -10.49 -18.01
N GLY A 2 6.35 -11.31 -17.76
CA GLY A 2 5.38 -11.10 -16.67
C GLY A 2 5.99 -11.50 -15.32
N TYR A 3 5.90 -10.61 -14.33
CA TYR A 3 6.19 -10.98 -12.94
C TYR A 3 5.24 -12.11 -12.54
N ALA A 4 5.81 -13.20 -12.01
CA ALA A 4 5.02 -14.27 -11.43
C ALA A 4 4.12 -13.69 -10.33
N SER A 5 2.81 -13.81 -10.51
CA SER A 5 1.84 -13.57 -9.44
C SER A 5 2.25 -14.42 -8.24
N ARG A 6 2.29 -13.82 -7.04
CA ARG A 6 2.62 -14.57 -5.81
C ARG A 6 1.37 -15.31 -5.36
N ALA A 7 1.44 -16.64 -5.34
CA ALA A 7 0.36 -17.44 -4.79
C ALA A 7 0.50 -17.53 -3.25
N PRO A 8 -0.59 -17.37 -2.49
CA PRO A 8 -0.57 -17.62 -1.05
C PRO A 8 -0.31 -19.11 -0.75
N GLU A 9 0.74 -19.41 0.01
CA GLU A 9 1.04 -20.77 0.48
C GLU A 9 0.23 -21.12 1.74
N THR A 10 -1.09 -21.26 1.58
CA THR A 10 -2.01 -21.65 2.67
C THR A 10 -2.21 -23.16 2.81
N LYS A 11 -1.84 -23.94 1.79
CA LYS A 11 -2.14 -25.38 1.70
C LYS A 11 -1.42 -26.22 2.76
N THR A 12 -0.24 -25.80 3.19
CA THR A 12 0.58 -26.52 4.20
C THR A 12 0.18 -26.18 5.64
N LEU A 13 -0.64 -25.14 5.84
CA LEU A 13 -1.02 -24.64 7.17
C LEU A 13 -2.21 -25.38 7.80
N ASN A 14 -2.79 -26.39 7.12
CA ASN A 14 -3.94 -27.17 7.60
C ASN A 14 -5.13 -26.30 8.06
N LEU A 15 -5.33 -25.14 7.43
CA LEU A 15 -6.36 -24.16 7.81
C LEU A 15 -7.79 -24.74 7.80
N GLU A 16 -8.08 -25.69 6.91
CA GLU A 16 -9.37 -26.40 6.89
C GLU A 16 -9.61 -27.19 8.18
N LYS A 17 -8.57 -27.83 8.76
CA LYS A 17 -8.69 -28.53 10.05
C LYS A 17 -8.91 -27.58 11.22
N ALA A 18 -8.40 -26.35 11.11
CA ALA A 18 -8.63 -25.29 12.08
C ALA A 18 -10.00 -24.63 11.93
N GLY A 19 -10.74 -24.90 10.85
CA GLY A 19 -12.04 -24.28 10.54
C GLY A 19 -11.94 -22.87 9.93
N VAL A 20 -10.74 -22.46 9.49
CA VAL A 20 -10.50 -21.15 8.88
C VAL A 20 -11.00 -21.15 7.44
N GLY A 21 -11.89 -20.21 7.11
CA GLY A 21 -12.44 -20.02 5.77
C GLY A 21 -11.38 -19.50 4.79
N ILE A 22 -11.28 -20.15 3.64
CA ILE A 22 -10.36 -19.80 2.55
C ILE A 22 -11.19 -19.66 1.27
N ASN A 23 -10.90 -18.64 0.47
CA ASN A 23 -11.42 -18.60 -0.89
C ASN A 23 -10.66 -19.62 -1.76
N LYS A 24 -11.38 -20.59 -2.31
CA LYS A 24 -10.81 -21.71 -3.08
C LYS A 24 -10.23 -21.29 -4.43
N GLU A 25 -10.67 -20.17 -4.99
CA GLU A 25 -10.17 -19.64 -6.27
C GLU A 25 -8.86 -18.89 -6.08
N THR A 26 -8.76 -18.06 -5.04
CA THR A 26 -7.60 -17.19 -4.80
C THR A 26 -6.58 -17.79 -3.83
N GLY A 27 -6.98 -18.76 -3.00
CA GLY A 27 -6.17 -19.35 -1.93
C GLY A 27 -5.99 -18.45 -0.70
N LYS A 28 -6.66 -17.29 -0.65
CA LYS A 28 -6.57 -16.31 0.43
C LYS A 28 -7.54 -16.60 1.57
N ILE A 29 -7.20 -16.12 2.77
CA ILE A 29 -8.01 -16.26 3.97
C ILE A 29 -9.13 -15.21 3.94
N ILE A 30 -10.36 -15.66 4.14
CA ILE A 30 -11.53 -14.79 4.26
C ILE A 30 -11.46 -14.12 5.63
N VAL A 31 -11.47 -12.79 5.65
CA VAL A 31 -11.41 -11.99 6.88
C VAL A 31 -12.53 -10.97 6.96
N ALA A 32 -12.98 -10.68 8.17
CA ALA A 32 -13.84 -9.55 8.46
C ALA A 32 -13.07 -8.22 8.43
N ALA A 33 -13.79 -7.10 8.61
CA ALA A 33 -13.23 -5.76 8.57
C ALA A 33 -12.10 -5.52 9.59
N ASP A 34 -12.14 -6.23 10.72
CA ASP A 34 -11.21 -6.17 11.85
C ASP A 34 -10.10 -7.23 11.80
N GLU A 35 -9.87 -7.84 10.63
CA GLU A 35 -8.87 -8.87 10.37
C GLU A 35 -9.17 -10.24 11.03
N ALA A 36 -10.35 -10.41 11.65
CA ALA A 36 -10.78 -11.69 12.21
C ALA A 36 -11.14 -12.70 11.11
N THR A 37 -10.77 -13.96 11.32
CA THR A 37 -11.20 -15.08 10.45
C THR A 37 -12.56 -15.64 10.89
N SER A 38 -13.03 -16.70 10.22
CA SER A 38 -14.21 -17.47 10.67
C SER A 38 -14.05 -18.12 12.04
N VAL A 39 -12.82 -18.22 12.56
CA VAL A 39 -12.51 -18.88 13.83
C VAL A 39 -12.16 -17.82 14.87
N PRO A 40 -12.84 -17.81 16.03
CA PRO A 40 -12.50 -16.91 17.13
C PRO A 40 -11.02 -17.05 17.53
N ASN A 41 -10.37 -15.92 17.79
CA ASN A 41 -8.95 -15.82 18.16
C ASN A 41 -7.94 -16.16 17.04
N ILE A 42 -8.38 -16.42 15.81
CA ILE A 42 -7.50 -16.53 14.63
C ILE A 42 -7.72 -15.31 13.74
N PHE A 43 -6.62 -14.64 13.39
CA PHE A 43 -6.61 -13.42 12.59
C PHE A 43 -5.65 -13.57 11.42
N ALA A 44 -5.90 -12.84 10.33
CA ALA A 44 -5.02 -12.83 9.16
C ALA A 44 -4.85 -11.40 8.62
N ILE A 45 -3.60 -11.03 8.31
CA ILE A 45 -3.21 -9.69 7.88
C ILE A 45 -2.26 -9.75 6.69
N GLY A 46 -2.21 -8.67 5.90
CA GLY A 46 -1.32 -8.57 4.74
C GLY A 46 -1.82 -9.37 3.54
N ASP A 47 -0.89 -9.79 2.68
CA ASP A 47 -1.19 -10.32 1.34
C ASP A 47 -2.09 -11.57 1.35
N ILE A 48 -2.05 -12.31 2.47
CA ILE A 48 -2.84 -13.54 2.70
C ILE A 48 -4.32 -13.26 2.94
N ALA A 49 -4.67 -12.03 3.35
CA ALA A 49 -6.03 -11.62 3.65
C ALA A 49 -6.76 -11.22 2.37
N GLU A 50 -7.94 -11.78 2.17
CA GLU A 50 -8.74 -11.52 0.99
C GLU A 50 -9.22 -10.06 0.92
N GLY A 51 -9.22 -9.49 -0.30
CA GLY A 51 -9.67 -8.11 -0.55
C GLY A 51 -8.75 -7.03 0.00
N ARG A 52 -7.60 -7.37 0.57
CA ARG A 52 -6.63 -6.40 1.11
C ARG A 52 -5.55 -6.05 0.07
N PRO A 53 -5.09 -4.79 0.00
CA PRO A 53 -3.95 -4.42 -0.83
C PRO A 53 -2.69 -5.19 -0.41
N GLU A 54 -2.07 -5.90 -1.35
CA GLU A 54 -0.86 -6.71 -1.16
C GLU A 54 0.39 -5.82 -1.03
N LEU A 55 0.63 -5.31 0.17
CA LEU A 55 1.58 -4.24 0.41
C LEU A 55 2.14 -4.29 1.84
N THR A 56 3.46 -4.15 1.98
CA THR A 56 4.14 -4.25 3.27
C THR A 56 3.67 -3.26 4.35
N PRO A 57 3.51 -1.94 4.11
CA PRO A 57 3.06 -0.99 5.12
C PRO A 57 1.56 -1.13 5.43
N THR A 58 0.73 -1.63 4.50
CA THR A 58 -0.67 -1.96 4.86
C THR A 58 -0.70 -3.14 5.81
N ALA A 59 0.11 -4.17 5.57
CA ALA A 59 0.28 -5.31 6.47
C ALA A 59 0.83 -4.88 7.85
N ILE A 60 1.87 -4.03 7.89
CA ILE A 60 2.46 -3.53 9.15
C ILE A 60 1.45 -2.70 9.94
N LYS A 61 0.74 -1.77 9.29
CA LYS A 61 -0.25 -0.92 9.97
C LYS A 61 -1.46 -1.74 10.45
N ALA A 62 -1.97 -2.66 9.62
CA ALA A 62 -3.01 -3.60 10.01
C ALA A 62 -2.62 -4.40 11.25
N GLY A 63 -1.41 -4.97 11.26
CA GLY A 63 -0.89 -5.72 12.41
C GLY A 63 -0.76 -4.88 13.68
N LYS A 64 -0.26 -3.63 13.57
CA LYS A 64 -0.17 -2.71 14.72
C LYS A 64 -1.55 -2.35 15.28
N LEU A 65 -2.51 -2.07 14.41
CA LEU A 65 -3.88 -1.74 14.83
C LEU A 65 -4.56 -2.95 15.48
N LEU A 66 -4.46 -4.13 14.85
CA LEU A 66 -4.97 -5.38 15.41
C LEU A 66 -4.39 -5.66 16.80
N ALA A 67 -3.07 -5.58 16.96
CA ALA A 67 -2.42 -5.81 18.26
C ALA A 67 -2.95 -4.87 19.35
N ARG A 68 -3.13 -3.57 19.03
CA ARG A 68 -3.70 -2.58 19.97
C ARG A 68 -5.13 -2.90 20.36
N ARG A 69 -5.95 -3.43 19.44
CA ARG A 69 -7.32 -3.85 19.72
C ARG A 69 -7.36 -5.07 20.64
N LEU A 70 -6.51 -6.06 20.38
CA LEU A 70 -6.45 -7.30 21.17
C LEU A 70 -6.09 -7.05 22.64
N VAL A 71 -5.27 -6.03 22.91
CA VAL A 71 -4.89 -5.65 24.29
C VAL A 71 -5.78 -4.55 24.89
N GLY A 72 -6.90 -4.20 24.24
CA GLY A 72 -7.86 -3.23 24.76
C GLY A 72 -7.41 -1.76 24.73
N HIS A 73 -6.33 -1.44 24.01
CA HIS A 73 -5.77 -0.08 23.93
C HIS A 73 -6.34 0.76 22.76
N SER A 74 -7.20 0.19 21.91
CA SER A 74 -7.82 0.89 20.79
C SER A 74 -9.01 0.11 20.23
N THR A 75 -9.87 0.80 19.48
CA THR A 75 -10.92 0.21 18.63
C THR A 75 -10.71 0.53 17.13
N GLU A 76 -9.60 1.18 16.78
CA GLU A 76 -9.31 1.66 15.42
C GLU A 76 -9.08 0.49 14.45
N LEU A 77 -9.81 0.49 13.33
CA LEU A 77 -9.67 -0.47 12.24
C LEU A 77 -8.73 0.04 11.15
N MET A 78 -8.15 -0.88 10.38
CA MET A 78 -7.36 -0.49 9.21
C MET A 78 -8.28 0.04 8.10
N ASN A 79 -8.00 1.26 7.61
CA ASN A 79 -8.69 1.84 6.48
C ASN A 79 -7.88 1.62 5.19
N TYR A 80 -8.46 0.88 4.25
CA TYR A 80 -7.82 0.53 2.98
C TYR A 80 -8.30 1.40 1.81
N ASP A 81 -9.22 2.34 2.05
CA ASP A 81 -9.98 2.99 0.98
C ASP A 81 -9.27 4.23 0.40
N ASN A 82 -8.25 4.76 1.08
CA ASN A 82 -7.57 6.01 0.72
C ASN A 82 -6.12 5.76 0.31
N VAL A 83 -5.95 5.08 -0.83
CA VAL A 83 -4.62 4.86 -1.38
C VAL A 83 -4.43 5.52 -2.75
N TYR A 84 -3.66 6.59 -2.76
CA TYR A 84 -3.19 7.33 -3.93
C TYR A 84 -2.15 6.52 -4.68
N HIS A 85 -2.15 6.53 -6.01
CA HIS A 85 -1.16 5.79 -6.79
C HIS A 85 -1.00 6.31 -8.22
N ALA A 86 0.16 6.06 -8.81
CA ALA A 86 0.47 6.35 -10.21
C ALA A 86 1.53 5.39 -10.76
N PHE A 87 1.43 5.04 -12.04
CA PHE A 87 2.57 4.57 -12.83
C PHE A 87 3.24 5.80 -13.45
N TYR A 88 4.57 5.89 -13.39
CA TYR A 88 5.27 7.08 -13.88
C TYR A 88 6.48 6.69 -14.71
N LYS A 89 6.93 7.56 -15.61
CA LYS A 89 8.21 7.43 -16.30
C LYS A 89 9.10 8.58 -15.86
N PRO A 90 10.17 8.34 -15.07
CA PRO A 90 11.08 9.41 -14.69
C PRO A 90 11.60 10.14 -15.94
N LEU A 91 11.69 11.46 -15.91
CA LEU A 91 12.22 12.20 -17.06
C LEU A 91 13.68 11.83 -17.36
N GLU A 92 14.46 11.53 -16.32
CA GLU A 92 15.83 10.97 -16.44
C GLU A 92 15.86 9.70 -17.31
N PHE A 93 14.79 8.91 -17.30
CA PHE A 93 14.66 7.67 -18.06
C PHE A 93 14.19 7.92 -19.50
N THR A 94 13.47 9.01 -19.74
CA THR A 94 13.10 9.44 -21.10
C THR A 94 14.33 9.88 -21.88
N VAL A 95 15.22 10.67 -21.27
CA VAL A 95 16.46 11.12 -21.92
C VAL A 95 17.42 9.95 -22.17
N ALA A 96 17.47 8.98 -21.27
CA ALA A 96 18.35 7.81 -21.38
C ALA A 96 17.73 6.61 -22.13
N GLU A 97 16.55 6.77 -22.75
CA GLU A 97 15.79 5.70 -23.44
C GLU A 97 15.59 4.42 -22.60
N ARG A 98 15.52 4.55 -21.28
CA ARG A 98 15.34 3.41 -20.38
C ARG A 98 13.88 2.95 -20.37
N ASP A 99 13.69 1.63 -20.27
CA ASP A 99 12.37 1.05 -20.07
C ASP A 99 11.84 1.46 -18.68
N ALA A 100 10.80 2.29 -18.70
CA ALA A 100 10.15 2.82 -17.51
C ALA A 100 8.76 2.24 -17.26
N THR A 101 8.37 1.18 -17.99
CA THR A 101 7.09 0.48 -17.85
C THR A 101 6.86 -0.15 -16.46
N GLN A 102 7.82 0.03 -15.55
CA GLN A 102 7.93 -0.66 -14.27
C GLN A 102 7.95 0.28 -13.07
N CYS A 103 7.94 1.60 -13.31
CA CYS A 103 7.96 2.59 -12.24
C CYS A 103 6.53 2.84 -11.73
N TYR A 104 6.34 2.69 -10.41
CA TYR A 104 5.05 2.79 -9.76
C TYR A 104 5.20 3.41 -8.39
N ILE A 105 4.25 4.25 -8.01
CA ILE A 105 4.25 4.96 -6.75
C ILE A 105 2.87 4.92 -6.12
N LYS A 106 2.82 4.80 -4.79
CA LYS A 106 1.56 4.68 -4.06
C LYS A 106 1.66 5.23 -2.65
N VAL A 107 0.75 6.13 -2.25
CA VAL A 107 0.68 6.73 -0.91
C VAL A 107 -0.65 6.38 -0.24
N VAL A 108 -0.61 5.83 0.97
CA VAL A 108 -1.77 5.53 1.80
C VAL A 108 -2.02 6.70 2.75
N CYS A 109 -3.23 7.23 2.77
CA CYS A 109 -3.63 8.33 3.65
C CYS A 109 -4.85 7.94 4.48
N LEU A 110 -5.06 8.63 5.60
CA LEU A 110 -6.36 8.65 6.26
C LEU A 110 -7.40 9.32 5.36
N ARG A 111 -8.66 8.91 5.52
CA ARG A 111 -9.79 9.50 4.79
C ARG A 111 -10.39 10.70 5.47
N GLU A 112 -10.59 10.57 6.77
CA GLU A 112 -11.19 11.61 7.58
C GLU A 112 -10.09 12.35 8.33
N GLY A 113 -10.39 13.58 8.76
CA GLY A 113 -9.42 14.45 9.40
C GLY A 113 -8.43 15.07 8.42
N ASP A 114 -7.16 15.11 8.83
CA ASP A 114 -6.07 15.82 8.15
C ASP A 114 -5.44 15.06 6.97
N GLN A 115 -5.99 13.88 6.62
CA GLN A 115 -5.43 13.00 5.59
C GLN A 115 -3.97 12.61 5.85
N ARG A 116 -3.62 12.34 7.12
CA ARG A 116 -2.30 11.83 7.50
C ARG A 116 -1.84 10.65 6.63
N VAL A 117 -0.60 10.71 6.17
CA VAL A 117 0.05 9.65 5.40
C VAL A 117 0.42 8.49 6.32
N LEU A 118 -0.09 7.31 6.00
CA LEU A 118 0.12 6.06 6.72
C LEU A 118 1.22 5.20 6.09
N GLY A 119 1.53 5.40 4.82
CA GLY A 119 2.58 4.65 4.13
C GLY A 119 2.84 5.10 2.70
N LEU A 120 4.00 4.72 2.19
CA LEU A 120 4.48 4.99 0.84
C LEU A 120 5.03 3.69 0.24
N HIS A 121 4.75 3.46 -1.04
CA HIS A 121 5.49 2.54 -1.89
C HIS A 121 6.05 3.31 -3.05
N PHE A 122 7.29 2.98 -3.35
CA PHE A 122 8.01 3.54 -4.45
C PHE A 122 8.78 2.43 -5.15
N THR A 123 8.38 2.15 -6.38
CA THR A 123 9.07 1.26 -7.30
C THR A 123 9.66 2.13 -8.38
N GLY A 124 10.99 2.16 -8.45
CA GLY A 124 11.73 2.96 -9.40
C GLY A 124 13.19 3.08 -9.00
N PRO A 125 13.99 3.82 -9.77
CA PRO A 125 15.40 4.06 -9.47
C PRO A 125 15.56 4.78 -8.14
N ASN A 126 16.62 4.46 -7.42
CA ASN A 126 16.96 5.12 -6.15
C ASN A 126 15.83 5.06 -5.11
N ALA A 127 15.05 3.96 -5.09
CA ALA A 127 13.90 3.81 -4.21
C ALA A 127 14.26 3.92 -2.72
N GLY A 128 15.46 3.47 -2.34
CA GLY A 128 15.94 3.59 -0.97
C GLY A 128 16.13 5.04 -0.56
N GLU A 129 16.78 5.84 -1.41
CA GLU A 129 17.10 7.25 -1.21
C GLU A 129 15.81 8.08 -1.13
N VAL A 130 14.88 7.85 -2.07
CA VAL A 130 13.57 8.53 -2.07
C VAL A 130 12.80 8.17 -0.79
N THR A 131 12.68 6.87 -0.47
CA THR A 131 11.92 6.43 0.70
C THR A 131 12.54 6.93 2.00
N GLN A 132 13.87 6.96 2.10
CA GLN A 132 14.58 7.49 3.26
C GLN A 132 14.26 8.96 3.50
N GLY A 133 14.22 9.78 2.44
CA GLY A 133 13.87 11.21 2.53
C GLY A 133 12.46 11.44 3.10
N PHE A 134 11.48 10.62 2.72
CA PHE A 134 10.11 10.73 3.23
C PHE A 134 9.89 10.05 4.59
N SER A 135 10.80 9.17 5.02
CA SER A 135 10.67 8.43 6.29
C SER A 135 10.55 9.35 7.52
N LEU A 136 11.31 10.45 7.53
CA LEU A 136 11.24 11.47 8.58
C LEU A 136 9.89 12.19 8.56
N GLY A 137 9.37 12.51 7.37
CA GLY A 137 8.06 13.11 7.20
C GLY A 137 6.96 12.26 7.87
N PHE A 138 7.00 10.94 7.72
CA PHE A 138 6.02 10.06 8.38
C PHE A 138 6.09 10.15 9.91
N GLN A 139 7.30 10.25 10.47
CA GLN A 139 7.50 10.43 11.91
C GLN A 139 6.96 11.79 12.39
N CYS A 140 7.10 12.83 11.56
CA CYS A 140 6.61 14.18 11.83
C CYS A 140 5.11 14.40 11.53
N GLY A 141 4.37 13.35 11.15
CA GLY A 141 2.93 13.48 10.86
C GLY A 141 2.63 14.07 9.48
N LEU A 142 3.43 13.73 8.46
CA LEU A 142 3.16 14.07 7.07
C LEU A 142 1.70 13.78 6.69
N THR A 143 1.06 14.73 6.00
CA THR A 143 -0.30 14.63 5.47
C THR A 143 -0.29 14.70 3.95
N TYR A 144 -1.38 14.31 3.31
CA TYR A 144 -1.52 14.49 1.87
C TYR A 144 -1.42 15.97 1.44
N GLU A 145 -1.95 16.89 2.24
CA GLU A 145 -1.80 18.34 1.98
C GLU A 145 -0.33 18.78 2.03
N HIS A 146 0.48 18.25 2.95
CA HIS A 146 1.92 18.54 2.95
C HIS A 146 2.59 18.08 1.64
N LEU A 147 2.22 16.89 1.11
CA LEU A 147 2.72 16.42 -0.18
C LEU A 147 2.30 17.35 -1.32
N ARG A 148 1.01 17.71 -1.39
CA ARG A 148 0.46 18.58 -2.45
C ARG A 148 1.04 19.99 -2.46
N ASN A 149 1.38 20.51 -1.28
CA ASN A 149 1.96 21.84 -1.11
C ASN A 149 3.49 21.85 -1.26
N THR A 150 4.13 20.68 -1.36
CA THR A 150 5.58 20.58 -1.57
C THR A 150 5.91 20.75 -3.05
N VAL A 151 6.86 21.63 -3.36
CA VAL A 151 7.35 21.81 -4.73
C VAL A 151 8.31 20.67 -5.09
N GLY A 152 8.05 20.00 -6.21
CA GLY A 152 8.90 18.93 -6.73
C GLY A 152 10.24 19.47 -7.23
N ILE A 153 11.33 18.75 -6.94
CA ILE A 153 12.64 19.03 -7.52
C ILE A 153 12.68 18.37 -8.90
N HIS A 154 12.84 19.16 -9.95
CA HIS A 154 12.79 18.67 -11.34
C HIS A 154 14.18 18.70 -12.01
N PRO A 155 14.58 17.66 -12.77
CA PRO A 155 13.91 16.37 -12.95
C PRO A 155 14.37 15.34 -11.91
N THR A 156 13.45 14.75 -11.16
CA THR A 156 13.76 13.64 -10.23
C THR A 156 12.68 12.58 -10.21
N CYS A 157 13.01 11.35 -9.79
CA CYS A 157 11.96 10.33 -9.56
C CYS A 157 11.08 10.69 -8.34
N ALA A 158 11.64 11.42 -7.36
CA ALA A 158 10.95 11.80 -6.13
C ALA A 158 9.85 12.85 -6.35
N GLU A 159 9.94 13.69 -7.39
CA GLU A 159 8.92 14.71 -7.67
C GLU A 159 7.53 14.11 -7.97
N GLU A 160 7.48 12.84 -8.39
CA GLU A 160 6.21 12.17 -8.69
C GLU A 160 5.36 11.93 -7.43
N LEU A 161 5.97 11.88 -6.22
CA LEU A 161 5.24 11.82 -4.95
C LEU A 161 4.32 13.02 -4.75
N VAL A 162 4.78 14.21 -5.14
CA VAL A 162 4.05 15.47 -4.91
C VAL A 162 3.04 15.78 -6.02
N LYS A 163 3.05 15.00 -7.10
CA LYS A 163 2.10 15.09 -8.22
C LYS A 163 0.93 14.11 -8.12
N LEU A 164 0.95 13.19 -7.14
CA LEU A 164 -0.10 12.20 -6.95
C LEU A 164 -1.47 12.85 -6.73
N ASN A 165 -2.43 12.55 -7.61
CA ASN A 165 -3.81 13.06 -7.51
C ASN A 165 -4.88 11.99 -7.77
N ILE A 166 -4.51 10.83 -8.32
CA ILE A 166 -5.43 9.71 -8.59
C ILE A 166 -5.48 8.77 -7.39
N THR A 167 -6.70 8.42 -6.98
CA THR A 167 -6.95 7.45 -5.92
C THR A 167 -7.38 6.11 -6.52
N LYS A 168 -7.04 4.99 -5.87
CA LYS A 168 -7.56 3.67 -6.28
C LYS A 168 -9.10 3.64 -6.35
N ARG A 169 -9.78 4.39 -5.47
CA ARG A 169 -11.25 4.42 -5.39
C ARG A 169 -11.89 5.11 -6.59
N SER A 170 -11.25 6.14 -7.16
CA SER A 170 -11.85 6.87 -8.29
C SER A 170 -11.97 6.00 -9.54
N GLY A 171 -11.29 4.84 -9.59
CA GLY A 171 -11.32 3.93 -10.74
C GLY A 171 -10.67 4.51 -12.00
N LEU A 172 -10.08 5.69 -11.90
CA LEU A 172 -9.39 6.37 -13.00
C LEU A 172 -8.08 5.64 -13.33
N ASP A 173 -7.71 5.66 -14.61
CA ASP A 173 -6.42 5.12 -15.05
C ASP A 173 -5.29 5.96 -14.46
N ALA A 174 -4.41 5.30 -13.71
CA ALA A 174 -3.29 5.91 -13.02
C ALA A 174 -2.00 5.90 -13.86
N THR A 175 -2.08 5.52 -15.13
CA THR A 175 -1.00 5.63 -16.09
C THR A 175 -0.74 7.09 -16.40
N VAL A 176 0.42 7.60 -16.04
CA VAL A 176 0.85 8.94 -16.45
C VAL A 176 1.16 8.88 -17.94
N THR A 177 0.26 9.39 -18.78
CA THR A 177 0.60 9.73 -20.16
C THR A 177 1.60 10.86 -20.11
N GLY A 178 2.82 10.61 -20.62
CA GLY A 178 3.86 11.63 -20.71
C GLY A 178 3.38 12.89 -21.43
N CYS A 179 4.11 13.98 -21.26
CA CYS A 179 4.03 15.09 -22.20
C CYS A 179 4.45 14.65 -23.60
#